data_AF-A0A2E7F7W6-F1
#
_entry.id   AF-A0A2E7F7W6-F1
#
_cell.length_a   1.000
_cell.length_b   1.000
_cell.length_c   1.000
_cell.angle_alpha   90.00
_cell.angle_beta   90.00
_cell.angle_gamma   90.00
#
_symmetry.space_group_name_H-M   'P 1'
#
loop_
_entity.id
_entity.type
_entity.pdbx_description
1 polymer ?
#
loop_
_entity_poly.entity_id
_entity_poly.type
_entity_poly.pdbx_seq_one_letter_code
_entity_poly.pdbx_strand_id
1 'polypeptide(L)'
;MFKLIYSLAALGLLTGCGFEPIYGSAGPSNISAELSTIRVAPIKDRIGQQLRNLLLDRINPTGSPRKPKYNLTVQISESKQELAIKKNGRFHSG
;
A
#
# COMPACT_ATOMS: atom_id res chain seq x y z
N MET A 1 -2.92 -43.48 28.42
CA MET A 1 -2.79 -42.01 28.59
C MET A 1 -1.74 -41.36 27.68
N PHE A 2 -0.52 -41.89 27.53
CA PHE A 2 0.54 -41.26 26.70
C PHE A 2 0.19 -41.04 25.21
N LYS A 3 -0.60 -41.94 24.61
CA LYS A 3 -1.07 -41.81 23.21
C LYS A 3 -1.94 -40.56 22.95
N LEU A 4 -2.73 -40.14 23.94
CA LEU A 4 -3.60 -38.96 23.81
C LEU A 4 -2.78 -37.66 23.79
N ILE A 5 -1.70 -37.62 24.56
CA ILE A 5 -0.78 -36.47 24.65
C ILE A 5 -0.06 -36.26 23.31
N TYR A 6 0.42 -37.35 22.69
CA TYR A 6 1.04 -37.30 21.36
C TYR A 6 0.08 -36.82 20.27
N SER A 7 -1.18 -37.27 20.33
CA SER A 7 -2.21 -36.84 19.39
C SER A 7 -2.54 -35.34 19.51
N LEU A 8 -2.52 -34.79 20.73
CA LEU A 8 -2.82 -33.38 20.98
C LEU A 8 -1.64 -32.46 20.61
N ALA A 9 -0.41 -32.91 20.84
CA ALA A 9 0.80 -32.21 20.41
C ALA A 9 0.91 -32.12 18.87
N ALA A 10 0.51 -33.19 18.17
CA ALA A 10 0.46 -33.19 16.71
C ALA A 10 -0.55 -32.19 16.15
N LEU A 11 -1.68 -31.95 16.83
CA LEU A 11 -2.69 -30.95 16.42
C LEU A 11 -2.23 -29.50 16.59
N GLY A 12 -1.36 -29.20 17.57
CA GLY A 12 -0.84 -27.84 17.78
C GLY A 12 0.08 -27.36 16.65
N LEU A 13 0.79 -28.28 16.00
CA LEU A 13 1.66 -28.01 14.85
C LEU A 13 0.87 -27.70 13.56
N LEU A 14 -0.45 -27.95 13.54
CA LEU A 14 -1.34 -27.59 12.42
C LEU A 14 -1.97 -26.20 12.58
N THR A 15 -1.68 -25.48 13.67
CA THR A 15 -2.08 -24.06 13.77
C THR A 15 -1.27 -23.28 12.73
N GLY A 16 -1.94 -22.88 11.64
CA GLY A 16 -1.31 -22.45 10.41
C GLY A 16 -0.25 -21.37 10.60
N CYS A 17 1.00 -21.72 10.38
CA CYS A 17 2.12 -20.89 9.91
C CYS A 17 2.12 -19.40 10.32
N GLY A 18 1.80 -19.03 11.57
CA GLY A 18 2.05 -17.70 12.18
C GLY A 18 1.78 -16.46 11.31
N PHE A 19 0.85 -16.51 10.36
CA PHE A 19 0.61 -15.43 9.40
C PHE A 19 -0.14 -14.30 10.09
N GLU A 20 0.59 -13.25 10.48
CA GLU A 20 0.01 -12.04 11.02
C GLU A 20 -0.41 -11.11 9.86
N PRO A 21 -1.68 -10.69 9.78
CA PRO A 21 -2.10 -9.72 8.78
C PRO A 21 -1.42 -8.37 9.04
N ILE A 22 -0.49 -8.01 8.16
CA ILE A 22 0.20 -6.71 8.16
C ILE A 22 -0.80 -5.56 7.91
N TYR A 23 -1.88 -5.83 7.20
CA TYR A 23 -2.91 -4.86 6.86
C TYR A 23 -4.13 -5.09 7.75
N GLY A 24 -4.19 -4.39 8.89
CA GLY A 24 -5.32 -4.47 9.81
C GLY A 24 -5.05 -3.72 11.11
N SER A 25 -6.09 -3.20 11.75
CA SER A 25 -6.01 -2.54 13.05
C SER A 25 -5.98 -3.51 14.25
N ALA A 26 -5.96 -4.82 13.99
CA ALA A 26 -6.11 -5.87 14.99
C ALA A 26 -4.81 -6.59 15.36
N GLY A 27 -3.68 -6.28 14.70
CA GLY A 27 -2.37 -6.86 15.00
C GLY A 27 -1.58 -6.09 16.06
N PRO A 28 -0.53 -6.69 16.66
CA PRO A 28 0.28 -6.07 17.71
C PRO A 28 1.10 -4.87 17.21
N SER A 29 1.34 -4.78 15.90
CA SER A 29 1.99 -3.64 15.25
C SER A 29 0.96 -2.69 14.64
N ASN A 30 0.75 -1.54 15.28
CA ASN A 30 -0.09 -0.46 14.76
C ASN A 30 0.64 0.28 13.62
N ILE A 31 0.85 -0.39 12.48
CA ILE A 31 1.61 0.15 11.33
C ILE A 31 0.99 1.46 10.83
N SER A 32 -0.34 1.58 10.83
CA SER A 32 -1.03 2.82 10.46
C SER A 32 -0.63 4.01 11.34
N ALA A 33 -0.46 3.80 12.65
CA ALA A 33 -0.01 4.85 13.56
C ALA A 33 1.43 5.28 13.24
N GLU A 34 2.33 4.33 12.94
CA GLU A 34 3.71 4.67 12.58
C GLU A 34 3.79 5.39 11.22
N LEU A 35 3.01 4.94 10.22
CA LEU A 35 2.92 5.60 8.92
C LEU A 35 2.42 7.05 9.03
N SER A 36 1.47 7.33 9.93
CA SER A 36 0.97 8.70 10.16
C SER A 36 2.02 9.67 10.70
N THR A 37 3.18 9.19 11.12
CA THR A 37 4.32 10.04 11.51
C THR A 37 5.15 10.55 10.33
N ILE A 38 4.86 10.10 9.11
CA ILE A 38 5.58 10.47 7.90
C ILE A 38 4.97 11.74 7.29
N ARG A 39 5.78 12.80 7.18
CA ARG A 39 5.40 14.00 6.41
C ARG A 39 5.61 13.75 4.93
N VAL A 40 4.61 14.06 4.11
CA VAL A 40 4.73 14.04 2.64
C VAL A 40 5.10 15.43 2.14
N ALA A 41 6.29 15.57 1.55
CA ALA A 41 6.75 16.83 0.98
C ALA A 41 5.89 17.25 -0.23
N PRO A 42 5.88 18.54 -0.61
CA PRO A 42 5.25 18.98 -1.85
C PRO A 42 5.84 18.25 -3.06
N ILE A 43 4.98 17.77 -3.97
CA ILE A 43 5.36 17.12 -5.22
C ILE A 43 4.89 18.03 -6.37
N LYS A 44 5.79 18.38 -7.28
CA LYS A 44 5.47 19.32 -8.38
C LYS A 44 4.50 18.69 -9.40
N ASP A 45 3.90 19.55 -10.21
CA ASP A 45 3.06 19.20 -11.35
C ASP A 45 1.71 18.53 -11.01
N ARG A 46 0.80 18.48 -11.99
CA ARG A 46 -0.55 17.95 -11.79
C ARG A 46 -0.53 16.48 -11.36
N ILE A 47 0.27 15.65 -12.04
CA ILE A 47 0.42 14.23 -11.71
C ILE A 47 1.02 14.06 -10.31
N GLY A 48 2.02 14.88 -9.96
CA GLY A 48 2.61 14.83 -8.62
C GLY A 48 1.66 15.24 -7.52
N GLN A 49 0.81 16.23 -7.75
CA GLN A 49 -0.24 16.59 -6.79
C GLN A 49 -1.28 15.47 -6.62
N GLN A 50 -1.67 14.78 -7.70
CA GLN A 50 -2.55 13.61 -7.60
C GLN A 50 -1.90 12.50 -6.76
N LEU A 51 -0.63 12.19 -7.02
CA LEU A 51 0.12 11.23 -6.21
C LEU A 51 0.21 11.67 -4.75
N ARG A 52 0.50 12.95 -4.50
CA ARG A 52 0.57 13.50 -3.14
C ARG A 52 -0.74 13.32 -2.39
N ASN A 53 -1.87 13.57 -3.03
CA ASN A 53 -3.18 13.38 -2.39
C ASN A 53 -3.42 11.91 -2.03
N LEU A 54 -3.15 10.98 -2.96
CA LEU A 54 -3.25 9.54 -2.69
C LEU A 54 -2.33 9.09 -1.54
N LEU A 55 -1.12 9.66 -1.44
CA LEU A 55 -0.20 9.40 -0.34
C LEU A 55 -0.75 9.96 0.99
N LEU A 56 -1.31 11.17 0.99
CA LEU A 56 -1.93 11.75 2.18
C LEU A 56 -3.12 10.91 2.64
N ASP A 57 -3.99 10.47 1.73
CA ASP A 57 -5.18 9.67 2.08
C ASP A 57 -4.80 8.33 2.72
N ARG A 58 -3.71 7.70 2.26
CA ARG A 58 -3.27 6.40 2.78
C ARG A 58 -2.40 6.49 4.04
N ILE A 59 -1.51 7.47 4.09
CA ILE A 59 -0.47 7.57 5.13
C ILE A 59 -0.93 8.50 6.26
N ASN A 60 -1.65 9.57 5.92
CA ASN A 60 -2.05 10.65 6.83
C ASN A 60 -3.57 10.92 6.78
N PRO A 61 -4.43 9.88 6.97
CA PRO A 61 -5.88 10.04 6.82
C PRO A 61 -6.49 11.03 7.84
N THR A 62 -5.82 11.26 8.96
CA THR A 62 -6.24 12.21 10.02
C THR A 62 -5.55 13.57 9.92
N GLY A 63 -4.78 13.81 8.85
CA GLY A 63 -4.02 15.03 8.63
C GLY A 63 -2.50 14.85 8.81
N SER A 64 -1.75 15.88 8.44
CA SER A 64 -0.27 15.84 8.50
C SER A 64 0.27 15.83 9.94
N PRO A 65 1.35 15.08 10.22
CA PRO A 65 1.92 14.99 11.56
C PRO A 65 2.50 16.33 12.02
N ARG A 66 2.14 16.71 13.26
CA ARG A 66 2.64 17.93 13.91
C ARG A 66 4.14 17.83 14.26
N LYS A 67 4.60 16.62 14.59
CA LYS A 67 6.01 16.27 14.84
C LYS A 67 6.37 15.04 14.01
N PRO A 68 6.76 15.21 12.73
CA PRO A 68 7.09 14.06 11.89
C PRO A 68 8.37 13.37 12.35
N LYS A 69 8.38 12.04 12.29
CA LYS A 69 9.60 11.23 12.47
C LYS A 69 10.38 11.10 11.17
N TYR A 70 9.67 11.09 10.04
CA TYR A 70 10.23 10.87 8.71
C TYR A 70 9.70 11.90 7.71
N ASN A 71 10.46 12.12 6.64
CA ASN A 71 10.08 12.99 5.55
C ASN A 71 10.16 12.24 4.21
N LEU A 72 9.03 12.16 3.50
CA LEU A 72 8.92 11.52 2.20
C LEU A 72 9.07 12.56 1.09
N THR A 73 10.15 12.45 0.31
CA THR A 73 10.40 13.25 -0.89
C THR A 73 10.29 12.35 -2.11
N VAL A 74 9.58 12.82 -3.15
CA VAL A 74 9.29 12.03 -4.35
C VAL A 74 9.76 12.78 -5.59
N GLN A 75 10.43 12.06 -6.50
CA GLN A 75 10.79 12.54 -7.83
C GLN A 75 10.01 11.72 -8.86
N ILE A 76 9.35 12.40 -9.79
CA ILE A 76 8.52 11.75 -10.82
C ILE A 76 9.19 11.98 -12.18
N SER A 77 9.27 10.92 -12.97
CA SER A 77 9.64 10.96 -14.38
C SER A 77 8.48 10.42 -15.20
N GLU A 78 7.98 11.22 -16.14
CA GLU A 78 6.92 10.81 -17.06
C GLU A 78 7.54 10.55 -18.45
N SER A 79 7.19 9.42 -19.05
CA SER A 79 7.52 9.12 -20.44
C SER A 79 6.24 8.78 -21.18
N LYS A 80 6.00 9.44 -22.32
CA LYS A 80 4.91 9.09 -23.22
C LYS A 80 5.45 8.09 -24.25
N GLN A 81 4.84 6.92 -24.30
CA GLN A 81 5.09 5.97 -25.38
C GLN A 81 3.97 6.13 -26.40
N GLU A 82 4.30 6.62 -27.59
CA GLU A 82 3.37 6.57 -28.71
C GLU A 82 3.24 5.11 -29.15
N LEU A 83 2.14 4.49 -28.74
CA LEU A 83 1.74 3.21 -29.30
C LEU A 83 1.30 3.50 -30.74
N ALA A 84 2.09 3.05 -31.72
CA ALA A 84 1.76 3.15 -33.14
C ALA A 84 0.57 2.22 -33.47
N ILE A 85 -0.62 2.59 -32.99
CA ILE A 85 -1.85 1.85 -33.26
C ILE A 85 -2.35 2.30 -34.63
N LYS A 86 -2.11 1.46 -35.65
CA LYS A 86 -2.71 1.62 -36.97
C LYS A 86 -4.21 1.35 -36.85
N LYS A 87 -5.04 2.39 -36.70
CA LYS A 87 -6.51 2.27 -36.76
C LYS A 87 -6.91 1.90 -38.19
N ASN A 88 -7.04 0.60 -38.50
CA ASN A 88 -7.59 0.14 -39.77
C ASN A 88 -9.14 0.14 -39.75
N GLY A 89 -9.75 1.23 -39.33
CA GLY A 89 -11.21 1.38 -39.34
C GLY A 89 -11.69 2.14 -40.57
N ARG A 90 -11.90 1.46 -41.71
CA ARG A 90 -12.86 1.93 -42.72
C ARG A 90 -14.25 1.67 -42.17
N PHE A 91 -14.98 2.72 -41.82
CA PHE A 91 -16.44 2.71 -41.85
C PHE A 91 -16.92 3.99 -42.53
N HIS A 92 -17.74 3.75 -43.54
CA HIS A 92 -18.29 4.62 -44.56
C HIS A 92 -19.18 5.73 -43.96
N SER A 93 -18.85 6.99 -44.23
CA SER A 93 -19.77 8.12 -44.05
C SER A 93 -20.71 8.16 -45.26
N GLY A 94 -22.02 8.14 -44.99
CA GLY A 94 -23.05 8.48 -45.97
C GLY A 94 -23.00 9.94 -46.40
#